data_AF-A0A803YPN6-F1
#
_entry.id   AF-A0A803YPN6-F1
#
_cell.length_a   1.000
_cell.length_b   1.000
_cell.length_c   1.000
_cell.angle_alpha   90.00
_cell.angle_beta   90.00
_cell.angle_gamma   90.00
#
_symmetry.space_group_name_H-M   'P 1'
#
loop_
_entity.id
_entity.type
_entity.pdbx_description
1 polymer ?
#
loop_
_entity_poly.entity_id
_entity_poly.type
_entity_poly.pdbx_seq_one_letter_code
_entity_poly.pdbx_strand_id
1 'polypeptide(L)'
;MASVVRKIISTAKAPAPLGAYSQAVLVDRTMYIAGQIGIEPSSGQLVSGGVKEEAKQAFKNLGEILKAAGCDFSNVFKSNCPARVSFQVAALPKGARIEIEAIAIQGPIQNVPASL
;
A
#
# COMPACT_ATOMS: atom_id res chain seq x y z
N MET A 1 -15.03 3.72 28.10
CA MET A 1 -13.76 3.88 27.34
C MET A 1 -14.07 4.69 26.09
N ALA A 2 -13.17 5.56 25.64
CA ALA A 2 -13.34 6.24 24.36
C ALA A 2 -13.30 5.21 23.22
N SER A 3 -14.18 5.35 22.23
CA SER A 3 -14.24 4.45 21.07
C SER A 3 -13.17 4.81 20.04
N VAL A 4 -12.48 3.80 19.51
CA VAL A 4 -11.57 3.96 18.36
C VAL A 4 -12.37 3.83 17.06
N VAL A 5 -12.14 4.75 16.12
CA VAL A 5 -12.79 4.71 14.80
C VAL A 5 -12.01 3.79 13.86
N ARG A 6 -12.70 2.83 13.25
CA ARG A 6 -12.20 1.98 12.17
C ARG A 6 -12.87 2.37 10.86
N LYS A 7 -12.08 2.63 9.82
CA LYS A 7 -12.55 2.91 8.47
C LYS A 7 -11.98 1.91 7.47
N ILE A 8 -12.85 1.31 6.67
CA ILE A 8 -12.43 0.49 5.53
C ILE A 8 -12.13 1.44 4.36
N ILE A 9 -10.94 1.31 3.78
CA ILE A 9 -10.50 2.10 2.64
C ILE A 9 -10.73 1.28 1.38
N SER A 10 -11.41 1.87 0.41
CA SER A 10 -11.71 1.27 -0.89
C SER A 10 -11.73 2.33 -1.97
N THR A 11 -11.16 2.04 -3.13
CA THR A 11 -11.16 2.90 -4.33
C THR A 11 -11.21 2.07 -5.60
N ALA A 12 -11.96 2.54 -6.59
CA ALA A 12 -12.02 1.95 -7.93
C ALA A 12 -10.73 2.19 -8.75
N LYS A 13 -9.84 3.07 -8.28
CA LYS A 13 -8.56 3.38 -8.94
C LYS A 13 -7.43 2.40 -8.59
N ALA A 14 -7.69 1.48 -7.67
CA ALA A 14 -6.81 0.36 -7.35
C ALA A 14 -7.58 -0.96 -7.59
N PRO A 15 -6.88 -2.09 -7.78
CA PRO A 15 -7.52 -3.36 -8.08
C PRO A 15 -8.49 -3.78 -6.98
N ALA A 16 -9.63 -4.36 -7.38
CA ALA A 16 -10.54 -4.97 -6.42
C ALA A 16 -9.82 -6.11 -5.66
N PRO A 17 -10.17 -6.35 -4.38
CA PRO A 17 -9.63 -7.48 -3.63
C PRO A 17 -9.88 -8.81 -4.37
N LEU A 18 -8.85 -9.66 -4.44
CA LEU A 18 -8.93 -10.98 -5.06
C LEU A 18 -9.60 -12.03 -4.15
N GLY A 19 -9.97 -11.64 -2.92
CA GLY A 19 -10.54 -12.52 -1.90
C GLY A 19 -11.13 -11.73 -0.73
N ALA A 20 -11.33 -12.40 0.40
CA ALA A 20 -11.97 -11.83 1.59
C ALA A 20 -11.02 -10.91 2.40
N TYR A 21 -10.58 -9.80 1.81
CA TYR A 21 -9.78 -8.76 2.47
C TYR A 21 -10.16 -7.36 1.97
N SER A 22 -9.75 -6.32 2.71
CA SER A 22 -9.91 -4.91 2.32
C SER A 22 -8.63 -4.38 1.68
N GLN A 23 -8.72 -3.41 0.77
CA GLN A 23 -7.53 -2.75 0.20
C GLN A 23 -6.66 -2.13 1.29
N ALA A 24 -7.29 -1.43 2.25
CA ALA A 24 -6.66 -1.02 3.48
C ALA A 24 -7.68 -0.85 4.62
N VAL A 25 -7.19 -0.88 5.86
CA VAL A 25 -7.97 -0.62 7.06
C VAL A 25 -7.27 0.48 7.86
N LEU A 26 -7.97 1.57 8.12
CA LEU A 26 -7.52 2.68 8.96
C LEU A 26 -8.14 2.53 10.36
N VAL A 27 -7.30 2.51 11.38
CA VAL A 27 -7.70 2.48 12.80
C VAL A 27 -7.02 3.64 13.51
N ASP A 28 -7.82 4.58 14.02
CA ASP A 28 -7.32 5.89 14.46
C ASP A 28 -6.47 6.55 13.36
N ARG A 29 -5.14 6.66 13.56
CA ARG A 29 -4.22 7.21 12.56
C ARG A 29 -3.37 6.16 11.85
N THR A 30 -3.44 4.89 12.26
CA THR A 30 -2.61 3.83 11.66
C THR A 30 -3.38 3.14 10.55
N MET A 31 -2.80 3.12 9.35
CA MET A 31 -3.38 2.45 8.20
C MET A 31 -2.56 1.21 7.84
N TYR A 32 -3.24 0.07 7.78
CA TYR A 32 -2.70 -1.20 7.31
C TYR A 32 -3.15 -1.42 5.87
N ILE A 33 -2.20 -1.52 4.94
CA ILE A 33 -2.47 -1.65 3.51
C ILE A 33 -2.11 -3.07 3.08
N ALA A 34 -3.05 -3.74 2.40
CA ALA A 34 -2.84 -5.10 1.90
C ALA A 34 -1.70 -5.14 0.86
N GLY A 35 -1.15 -6.34 0.62
CA GLY A 35 -0.15 -6.55 -0.41
C GLY A 35 -0.62 -6.13 -1.80
N GLN A 36 0.17 -5.28 -2.44
CA GLN A 36 -0.08 -4.77 -3.79
C GLN A 36 0.80 -5.50 -4.79
N ILE A 37 0.17 -6.23 -5.71
CA ILE A 37 0.81 -6.79 -6.90
C ILE A 37 0.58 -5.88 -8.11
N GLY A 38 1.31 -6.15 -9.21
CA GLY A 38 1.28 -5.36 -10.44
C GLY A 38 0.02 -5.50 -11.30
N ILE A 39 -1.18 -5.53 -10.70
CA ILE A 39 -2.44 -5.60 -11.42
C ILE A 39 -2.86 -4.22 -11.93
N GLU A 40 -3.26 -4.14 -13.19
CA GLU A 40 -3.94 -2.97 -13.73
C GLU A 40 -5.42 -2.97 -13.29
N PRO A 41 -5.93 -1.88 -12.66
CA PRO A 41 -7.28 -1.85 -12.09
C PRO A 41 -8.42 -2.06 -13.11
N SER A 42 -8.26 -1.57 -14.33
CA SER A 42 -9.29 -1.65 -15.40
C SER A 42 -9.43 -3.07 -15.95
N SER A 43 -8.32 -3.78 -16.15
CA SER A 43 -8.32 -5.12 -16.74
C SER A 43 -8.34 -6.25 -15.70
N GLY A 44 -7.90 -5.98 -14.46
CA GLY A 44 -7.75 -7.00 -13.42
C GLY A 44 -6.62 -8.01 -13.69
N GLN A 45 -5.76 -7.73 -14.68
CA GLN A 45 -4.64 -8.56 -15.10
C GLN A 45 -3.31 -7.97 -14.64
N LEU A 46 -2.29 -8.84 -14.50
CA LEU A 46 -0.92 -8.39 -14.30
C LEU A 46 -0.42 -7.65 -15.54
N VAL A 47 0.27 -6.52 -15.32
CA VAL A 47 0.90 -5.80 -16.41
C VAL A 47 2.02 -6.62 -17.05
N SER A 48 2.17 -6.52 -18.37
CA SER A 48 3.29 -7.12 -19.09
C SER A 48 4.60 -6.34 -18.86
N GLY A 49 5.74 -6.96 -19.14
CA GLY A 49 7.07 -6.32 -19.00
C GLY A 49 7.86 -6.78 -17.78
N GLY A 50 7.32 -7.71 -17.00
CA GLY A 50 7.98 -8.36 -15.88
C GLY A 50 8.11 -7.49 -14.64
N VAL A 51 9.01 -7.88 -13.73
CA VAL A 51 9.07 -7.37 -12.35
C VAL A 51 9.16 -5.85 -12.24
N LYS A 52 9.82 -5.17 -13.17
CA LYS A 52 9.98 -3.70 -13.15
C LYS A 52 8.64 -2.99 -13.40
N GLU A 53 7.86 -3.46 -14.36
CA GLU A 53 6.56 -2.88 -14.67
C GLU A 53 5.52 -3.28 -13.62
N GLU A 54 5.58 -4.52 -13.13
CA GLU A 54 4.76 -4.95 -11.99
C GLU A 54 5.02 -4.12 -10.74
N ALA A 55 6.29 -3.80 -10.42
CA ALA A 55 6.64 -2.95 -9.29
C ALA A 55 6.08 -1.53 -9.44
N LYS A 56 6.21 -0.92 -10.62
CA LYS A 56 5.62 0.41 -10.88
C LYS A 56 4.11 0.39 -10.70
N GLN A 57 3.44 -0.65 -11.20
CA GLN A 57 1.99 -0.77 -11.08
C GLN A 57 1.57 -1.04 -9.62
N ALA A 58 2.30 -1.87 -8.87
CA ALA A 58 2.09 -2.09 -7.44
C ALA A 58 2.20 -0.79 -6.64
N PHE A 59 3.24 0.02 -6.91
CA PHE A 59 3.37 1.35 -6.29
C PHE A 59 2.24 2.31 -6.73
N LYS A 60 1.82 2.29 -7.99
CA LYS A 60 0.68 3.09 -8.44
C LYS A 60 -0.60 2.73 -7.67
N ASN A 61 -0.87 1.43 -7.52
CA ASN A 61 -2.02 0.92 -6.77
C ASN A 61 -1.96 1.34 -5.30
N LEU A 62 -0.79 1.16 -4.66
CA LEU A 62 -0.52 1.63 -3.30
C LEU A 62 -0.79 3.13 -3.14
N GLY A 63 -0.32 3.94 -4.09
CA GLY A 63 -0.55 5.37 -4.13
C GLY A 63 -2.02 5.77 -4.24
N GLU A 64 -2.82 5.06 -5.04
CA GLU A 64 -4.26 5.32 -5.13
C GLU A 64 -5.03 4.92 -3.85
N ILE A 65 -4.58 3.88 -3.15
CA ILE A 65 -5.14 3.50 -1.83
C ILE A 65 -4.79 4.56 -0.77
N LEU A 66 -3.55 5.05 -0.75
CA LEU A 66 -3.13 6.15 0.12
C LEU A 66 -4.00 7.39 -0.12
N LYS A 67 -4.18 7.78 -1.40
CA LYS A 67 -5.04 8.92 -1.77
C LYS A 67 -6.47 8.77 -1.30
N ALA A 68 -7.04 7.56 -1.37
CA ALA A 68 -8.40 7.28 -0.88
C ALA A 68 -8.54 7.48 0.64
N ALA A 69 -7.44 7.38 1.39
CA ALA A 69 -7.36 7.71 2.81
C ALA A 69 -6.93 9.16 3.09
N GLY A 70 -6.86 10.03 2.07
CA GLY A 70 -6.35 11.40 2.23
C GLY A 70 -4.87 11.47 2.58
N CYS A 71 -4.11 10.44 2.20
CA CYS A 71 -2.67 10.32 2.41
C CYS A 71 -1.93 10.34 1.06
N ASP A 72 -0.62 10.49 1.12
CA ASP A 72 0.27 10.26 -0.01
C ASP A 72 1.49 9.43 0.43
N PHE A 73 2.50 9.32 -0.43
CA PHE A 73 3.71 8.61 -0.08
C PHE A 73 4.50 9.25 1.06
N SER A 74 4.30 10.52 1.40
CA SER A 74 4.95 11.14 2.56
C SER A 74 4.40 10.63 3.89
N ASN A 75 3.15 10.12 3.91
CA ASN A 75 2.58 9.40 5.05
C ASN A 75 3.24 8.03 5.30
N VAL A 76 4.08 7.61 4.36
CA VAL A 76 4.95 6.43 4.45
C VAL A 76 6.44 6.84 4.47
N PHE A 77 6.82 7.89 3.73
CA PHE A 77 8.17 8.31 3.34
C PHE A 77 8.30 9.85 3.33
N LYS A 78 8.33 10.52 4.49
CA LYS A 78 8.41 12.00 4.46
C LYS A 78 9.81 12.53 4.10
N SER A 79 10.90 11.85 4.47
CA SER A 79 12.28 12.26 4.13
C SER A 79 13.32 11.13 4.13
N ASN A 80 13.09 10.06 4.89
CA ASN A 80 13.97 8.89 4.95
C ASN A 80 13.33 7.70 4.24
N CYS A 81 14.17 6.80 3.72
CA CYS A 81 13.70 5.48 3.30
C CYS A 81 12.95 4.81 4.46
N PRO A 82 11.84 4.11 4.19
CA PRO A 82 11.10 3.41 5.24
C PRO A 82 11.97 2.32 5.87
N ALA A 83 11.64 1.94 7.10
CA ALA A 83 12.01 0.62 7.58
C ALA A 83 11.48 -0.42 6.59
N ARG A 84 12.31 -1.40 6.23
CA ARG A 84 11.97 -2.35 5.17
C ARG A 84 12.46 -3.75 5.51
N VAL A 85 11.62 -4.72 5.17
CA VAL A 85 11.97 -6.12 5.06
C VAL A 85 11.79 -6.53 3.60
N SER A 86 12.73 -7.29 3.06
CA SER A 86 12.65 -7.83 1.70
C SER A 86 13.25 -9.22 1.67
N PHE A 87 12.49 -10.20 1.21
CA PHE A 87 12.92 -11.58 1.03
C PHE A 87 12.19 -12.17 -0.17
N GLN A 88 12.77 -13.23 -0.72
CA GLN A 88 12.13 -14.01 -1.76
C GLN A 88 11.17 -15.03 -1.14
N VAL A 89 10.00 -15.21 -1.76
CA VAL A 89 9.03 -16.27 -1.41
C VAL A 89 8.94 -17.31 -2.52
N ALA A 90 8.33 -18.46 -2.21
CA ALA A 90 8.18 -19.55 -3.18
C ALA A 90 7.26 -19.17 -4.36
N ALA A 91 6.14 -18.48 -4.08
CA ALA A 91 5.19 -18.02 -5.08
C ALA A 91 4.36 -16.85 -4.55
N LEU A 92 3.85 -16.03 -5.46
CA LEU A 92 2.92 -14.92 -5.18
C LEU A 92 1.59 -15.15 -5.92
N PRO A 93 0.50 -14.50 -5.49
CA PRO A 93 -0.80 -14.59 -6.15
C PRO A 93 -0.73 -14.25 -7.65
N LYS A 94 -1.49 -14.99 -8.46
CA LYS A 94 -1.53 -14.87 -9.94
C LYS A 94 -0.17 -15.02 -10.65
N GLY A 95 0.85 -15.55 -9.96
CA GLY A 95 2.20 -15.68 -10.52
C GLY A 95 2.95 -14.34 -10.62
N ALA A 96 2.55 -13.34 -9.83
CA ALA A 96 3.25 -12.06 -9.75
C ALA A 96 4.72 -12.24 -9.34
N ARG A 97 5.56 -11.29 -9.76
CA ARG A 97 6.99 -11.26 -9.45
C ARG A 97 7.32 -10.42 -8.23
N ILE A 98 6.41 -9.55 -7.81
CA ILE A 98 6.55 -8.67 -6.65
C ILE A 98 5.21 -8.39 -5.99
N GLU A 99 5.22 -8.33 -4.67
CA GLU A 99 4.12 -7.88 -3.83
C GLU A 99 4.67 -6.89 -2.80
N ILE A 100 3.94 -5.78 -2.58
CA ILE A 100 4.36 -4.70 -1.69
C ILE A 100 3.22 -4.39 -0.72
N GLU A 101 3.44 -4.66 0.56
CA GLU A 101 2.58 -4.21 1.66
C GLU A 101 3.15 -2.97 2.33
N ALA A 102 2.31 -2.23 3.06
CA ALA A 102 2.74 -1.02 3.75
C ALA A 102 1.90 -0.71 4.99
N ILE A 103 2.53 -0.02 5.94
CA ILE A 103 1.87 0.66 7.05
C ILE A 103 2.09 2.16 6.86
N ALA A 104 1.03 2.95 7.01
CA ALA A 104 1.07 4.41 6.87
C ALA A 104 0.44 5.11 8.07
N ILE A 105 0.87 6.34 8.35
CA ILE A 105 0.29 7.17 9.43
C ILE A 105 -0.46 8.36 8.82
N GLN A 106 -1.75 8.48 9.13
CA GLN A 106 -2.60 9.56 8.66
C GLN A 106 -2.36 10.86 9.44
N GLY A 107 -2.36 11.97 8.71
CA GLY A 107 -2.31 13.33 9.26
C GLY A 107 -0.95 14.02 9.10
N PRO A 108 -0.77 15.20 9.71
CA PRO A 108 0.50 15.92 9.67
C PRO A 108 1.57 15.13 10.44
N ILE A 109 2.62 14.72 9.72
CA ILE A 109 3.78 14.06 10.31
C ILE A 109 4.90 15.10 10.46
N GLN A 110 5.41 15.29 11.67
CA GLN A 110 6.63 16.07 11.91
C GLN A 110 7.80 15.11 12.10
N ASN A 111 8.78 15.16 11.20
CA ASN A 111 10.03 14.44 11.39
C ASN A 111 10.89 15.19 12.39
N VAL A 112 11.39 14.49 13.40
CA VAL A 112 12.45 15.02 14.26
C VAL A 112 13.78 14.64 13.60
N PRO A 113 14.70 15.60 13.38
CA PRO A 113 16.04 15.27 12.89
C PRO A 113 16.67 14.22 13.78
N ALA A 114 17.38 13.25 13.20
CA ALA A 114 18.21 12.36 14.00
C ALA A 114 19.25 13.22 14.71
N SER A 115 19.19 13.30 16.05
CA SER A 115 20.31 13.77 16.83
C SER A 115 21.43 12.73 16.69
N LEU A 116 22.47 13.06 15.93
CA LEU A 116 23.75 12.35 16.01
C LEU A 116 24.44 12.68 17.33
#